data_AF-A0A976DSP5-F1
#
_entry.id   AF-A0A976DSP5-F1
#
_cell.length_a   1.000
_cell.length_b   1.000
_cell.length_c   1.000
_cell.angle_alpha   90.00
_cell.angle_beta   90.00
_cell.angle_gamma   90.00
#
_symmetry.space_group_name_H-M   'P 1'
#
loop_
_entity.id
_entity.type
_entity.pdbx_description
1 polymer ?
#
loop_
_entity_poly.entity_id
_entity_poly.type
_entity_poly.pdbx_seq_one_letter_code
_entity_poly.pdbx_strand_id
1 'polypeptide(L)'
;MKTIITAMLYVSVLSHAFAQNLPDTFTYTDRSRYIFELEQGNKLIARATDLAGLQKFQNIDSTLALFLKDYKMIKSNFSESVNGKTVVYRKLKNGQFQLNFTEHQSKGQRFQFSPNNAEPLLIKTVQDTLLIVHSYQKPFRVKDEERLIEEEVYFCFILNNIDDVETLLKNGTANAHIQMAMKDVKNYPHHNLQKTGYRFDMNYKQNSGTPTFKAVESFKSPFLAFHQTFGVGVFRNQLVPNSQTELAFIPSKYHNVGYTLGWRSMFFTERNDQTNNWRTLSNGVLQVGFTFYDFKRNQPRRVDAGHVLFGAYLGRVMTRNGGIFEPNTWNLSMTVAARGIVKVQPEVYFNGFFKNAMPGIRVQMGF
;
A
#
# COMPACT_ATOMS: atom_id res chain seq x y z
N MET A 1 -4.30 -0.08 35.79
CA MET A 1 -2.89 -0.50 35.65
C MET A 1 -2.74 -1.99 35.32
N LYS A 2 -3.51 -2.91 35.93
CA LYS A 2 -3.49 -4.35 35.60
C LYS A 2 -3.91 -4.68 34.14
N THR A 3 -4.83 -3.92 33.54
CA THR A 3 -5.30 -4.11 32.15
C THR A 3 -4.27 -3.73 31.08
N ILE A 4 -3.36 -2.79 31.37
CA ILE A 4 -2.31 -2.38 30.42
C ILE A 4 -1.19 -3.44 30.37
N ILE A 5 -0.89 -4.07 31.51
CA ILE A 5 0.12 -5.14 31.60
C ILE A 5 -0.38 -6.41 30.90
N THR A 6 -1.66 -6.73 30.98
CA THR A 6 -2.25 -7.86 30.22
C THR A 6 -2.22 -7.60 28.71
N ALA A 7 -2.50 -6.38 28.26
CA ALA A 7 -2.42 -6.02 26.83
C ALA A 7 -0.97 -6.07 26.30
N MET A 8 0.02 -5.64 27.10
CA MET A 8 1.44 -5.75 26.72
C MET A 8 1.94 -7.20 26.70
N LEU A 9 1.43 -8.08 27.58
CA LEU A 9 1.72 -9.52 27.54
C LEU A 9 1.11 -10.21 26.31
N TYR A 10 -0.07 -9.80 25.84
CA TYR A 10 -0.64 -10.31 24.60
C TYR A 10 0.14 -9.84 23.35
N VAL A 11 0.68 -8.62 23.36
CA VAL A 11 1.54 -8.12 22.29
C VAL A 11 2.90 -8.84 22.27
N SER A 12 3.48 -9.19 23.43
CA SER A 12 4.74 -9.95 23.47
C SER A 12 4.57 -11.42 23.07
N VAL A 13 3.45 -12.07 23.40
CA VAL A 13 3.18 -13.46 22.99
C VAL A 13 2.83 -13.54 21.49
N LEU A 14 2.21 -12.52 20.90
CA LEU A 14 1.94 -12.46 19.46
C LEU A 14 3.15 -12.06 18.61
N SER A 15 4.11 -11.29 19.17
CA SER A 15 5.35 -10.94 18.45
C SER A 15 6.25 -12.14 18.14
N HIS A 16 6.07 -13.26 18.85
CA HIS A 16 6.78 -14.52 18.62
C HIS A 16 6.05 -15.48 17.68
N ALA A 17 4.79 -15.21 17.34
CA ALA A 17 3.99 -16.13 16.52
C ALA A 17 4.39 -16.11 15.03
N PHE A 18 5.03 -15.04 14.52
CA PHE A 18 5.46 -14.97 13.12
C PHE A 18 6.65 -14.02 12.93
N ALA A 19 7.84 -14.38 13.42
CA ALA A 19 9.07 -13.83 12.84
C ALA A 19 9.30 -14.51 11.48
N GLN A 20 8.49 -14.13 10.48
CA GLN A 20 8.66 -14.59 9.11
C GLN A 20 9.65 -13.67 8.41
N ASN A 21 10.82 -14.21 8.03
CA ASN A 21 11.79 -13.51 7.21
C ASN A 21 11.38 -13.63 5.74
N LEU A 22 10.34 -12.89 5.37
CA LEU A 22 9.93 -12.77 3.98
C LEU A 22 10.94 -11.89 3.24
N PRO A 23 11.38 -12.28 2.02
CA PRO A 23 12.20 -11.43 1.17
C PRO A 23 11.55 -10.06 0.94
N ASP A 24 12.33 -8.98 0.85
CA ASP A 24 11.82 -7.61 0.59
C ASP A 24 10.94 -7.56 -0.68
N THR A 25 11.23 -8.41 -1.66
CA THR A 25 10.45 -8.58 -2.89
C THR A 25 9.02 -9.10 -2.65
N PHE A 26 8.68 -9.54 -1.45
CA PHE A 26 7.33 -9.98 -1.07
C PHE A 26 6.51 -8.85 -0.39
N THR A 27 6.96 -7.59 -0.46
CA THR A 27 6.22 -6.43 0.06
C THR A 27 5.37 -5.71 -1.01
N TYR A 28 5.49 -6.08 -2.29
CA TYR A 28 4.71 -5.45 -3.36
C TYR A 28 3.20 -5.67 -3.19
N THR A 29 2.46 -4.55 -3.07
CA THR A 29 1.02 -4.53 -2.83
C THR A 29 0.18 -4.46 -4.10
N ASP A 30 0.78 -4.36 -5.29
CA ASP A 30 0.08 -4.13 -6.55
C ASP A 30 -0.45 -5.40 -7.24
N ARG A 31 -0.40 -6.55 -6.57
CA ARG A 31 -0.73 -7.87 -7.13
C ARG A 31 -1.84 -8.55 -6.35
N SER A 32 -2.60 -9.42 -7.02
CA SER A 32 -3.51 -10.35 -6.35
C SER A 32 -2.71 -11.41 -5.61
N ARG A 33 -3.23 -11.81 -4.44
CA ARG A 33 -2.56 -12.72 -3.51
C ARG A 33 -3.45 -13.93 -3.26
N TYR A 34 -2.86 -15.10 -3.39
CA TYR A 34 -3.50 -16.40 -3.21
C TYR A 34 -2.80 -17.12 -2.07
N ILE A 35 -3.51 -17.36 -0.97
CA ILE A 35 -2.96 -17.94 0.26
C ILE A 35 -3.63 -19.30 0.47
N PHE A 36 -2.79 -20.32 0.62
CA PHE A 36 -3.21 -21.68 0.93
C PHE A 36 -2.53 -22.11 2.22
N GLU A 37 -3.33 -22.44 3.22
CA GLU A 37 -2.85 -23.17 4.40
C GLU A 37 -2.66 -24.64 4.02
N LEU A 38 -1.42 -25.09 4.10
CA LEU A 38 -1.01 -26.47 3.83
C LEU A 38 -0.97 -27.25 5.15
N GLU A 39 -0.66 -28.55 5.05
CA GLU A 39 -0.49 -29.39 6.23
C GLU A 39 0.68 -28.94 7.12
N GLN A 40 0.64 -29.36 8.40
CA GLN A 40 1.70 -29.10 9.38
C GLN A 40 2.00 -27.61 9.62
N GLY A 41 1.07 -26.71 9.28
CA GLY A 41 1.27 -25.27 9.44
C GLY A 41 2.12 -24.62 8.33
N ASN A 42 2.44 -25.37 7.28
CA ASN A 42 3.07 -24.83 6.07
C ASN A 42 2.07 -23.98 5.29
N LYS A 43 2.56 -23.05 4.46
CA LYS A 43 1.70 -22.18 3.64
C LYS A 43 2.28 -21.98 2.26
N LEU A 44 1.43 -21.90 1.26
CA LEU A 44 1.75 -21.41 -0.08
C LEU A 44 1.11 -20.04 -0.27
N ILE A 45 1.90 -19.06 -0.68
CA ILE A 45 1.42 -17.74 -1.08
C ILE A 45 1.85 -17.48 -2.51
N ALA A 46 0.90 -17.48 -3.44
CA ALA A 46 1.15 -17.06 -4.82
C ALA A 46 0.79 -15.58 -5.00
N ARG A 47 1.55 -14.86 -5.83
CA ARG A 47 1.26 -13.48 -6.21
C ARG A 47 1.43 -13.28 -7.70
N ALA A 48 0.38 -12.76 -8.33
CA ALA A 48 0.34 -12.46 -9.76
C ALA A 48 -0.45 -11.16 -10.01
N THR A 49 -0.10 -10.44 -11.07
CA THR A 49 -0.81 -9.23 -11.50
C THR A 49 -2.24 -9.54 -11.93
N ASP A 50 -2.44 -10.68 -12.57
CA ASP A 50 -3.72 -11.16 -13.07
C ASP A 50 -3.74 -12.69 -13.14
N LEU A 51 -4.91 -13.25 -13.46
CA LEU A 51 -5.10 -14.69 -13.59
C LEU A 51 -4.28 -15.31 -14.73
N ALA A 52 -4.02 -14.56 -15.82
CA ALA A 52 -3.27 -15.06 -16.96
C ALA A 52 -1.79 -15.29 -16.61
N GLY A 53 -1.20 -14.39 -15.82
CA GLY A 53 0.14 -14.55 -15.27
C GLY A 53 0.24 -15.79 -14.38
N LEU A 54 -0.72 -15.99 -13.48
CA LEU A 54 -0.77 -17.20 -12.64
C LEU A 54 -0.91 -18.48 -13.49
N GLN A 55 -1.76 -18.45 -14.52
CA GLN A 55 -1.99 -19.58 -15.41
C GLN A 55 -0.73 -19.99 -16.20
N LYS A 56 0.11 -19.03 -16.62
CA LYS A 56 1.38 -19.34 -17.32
C LYS A 56 2.32 -20.21 -16.47
N PHE A 57 2.25 -20.09 -15.15
CA PHE A 57 3.11 -20.81 -14.21
C PHE A 57 2.31 -21.74 -13.29
N GLN A 58 1.18 -22.25 -13.77
CA GLN A 58 0.31 -23.17 -13.03
C GLN A 58 0.96 -24.52 -12.67
N ASN A 59 2.06 -24.88 -13.35
CA ASN A 59 2.82 -26.11 -13.11
C ASN A 59 4.02 -25.85 -12.19
N ILE A 60 3.73 -25.35 -10.99
CA ILE A 60 4.73 -25.01 -9.97
C ILE A 60 5.46 -26.25 -9.43
N ASP A 61 4.83 -27.43 -9.41
CA ASP A 61 5.46 -28.67 -8.94
C ASP A 61 6.68 -29.05 -9.79
N SER A 62 6.66 -28.77 -11.10
CA SER A 62 7.84 -28.99 -11.95
C SER A 62 9.02 -28.09 -11.58
N THR A 63 8.74 -26.83 -11.20
CA THR A 63 9.78 -25.93 -10.70
C THR A 63 10.26 -26.34 -9.31
N LEU A 64 9.37 -26.84 -8.45
CA LEU A 64 9.75 -27.40 -7.15
C LEU A 64 10.66 -28.63 -7.31
N ALA A 65 10.40 -29.49 -8.30
CA ALA A 65 11.26 -30.64 -8.61
C ALA A 65 12.66 -30.22 -9.05
N LEU A 66 12.77 -29.19 -9.90
CA LEU A 66 14.05 -28.60 -10.30
C LEU A 66 14.78 -27.99 -9.10
N PHE A 67 14.07 -27.20 -8.29
CA PHE A 67 14.62 -26.65 -7.06
C PHE A 67 15.15 -27.75 -6.14
N LEU A 68 14.37 -28.81 -5.89
CA LEU A 68 14.78 -29.89 -4.99
C LEU A 68 16.03 -30.61 -5.50
N LYS A 69 16.13 -30.82 -6.81
CA LYS A 69 17.33 -31.39 -7.44
C LYS A 69 18.56 -30.52 -7.19
N ASP A 70 18.47 -29.22 -7.46
CA ASP A 70 19.58 -28.29 -7.32
C ASP A 70 19.95 -28.06 -5.84
N TYR A 71 18.95 -27.94 -4.97
CA TYR A 71 19.13 -27.79 -3.53
C TYR A 71 19.86 -28.99 -2.92
N LYS A 72 19.55 -30.22 -3.36
CA LYS A 72 20.26 -31.44 -2.90
C LYS A 72 21.75 -31.42 -3.23
N MET A 73 22.18 -30.77 -4.32
CA MET A 73 23.60 -30.68 -4.69
C MET A 73 24.41 -29.78 -3.74
N ILE A 74 23.76 -28.81 -3.10
CA ILE A 74 24.41 -27.86 -2.20
C ILE A 74 24.10 -28.13 -0.72
N LYS A 75 23.07 -28.94 -0.42
CA LYS A 75 22.59 -29.20 0.94
C LYS A 75 23.68 -29.70 1.87
N SER A 76 24.53 -30.62 1.39
CA SER A 76 25.64 -31.20 2.18
C SER A 76 26.67 -30.16 2.63
N ASN A 77 26.70 -28.99 2.01
CA ASN A 77 27.64 -27.91 2.35
C ASN A 77 27.14 -27.04 3.51
N PHE A 78 25.92 -27.27 4.00
CA PHE A 78 25.34 -26.53 5.10
C PHE A 78 25.33 -27.39 6.37
N SER A 79 25.76 -26.80 7.50
CA SER A 79 25.60 -27.43 8.81
C SER A 79 24.12 -27.53 9.18
N GLU A 80 23.75 -28.59 9.92
CA GLU A 80 22.44 -28.65 10.54
C GLU A 80 22.27 -27.50 11.53
N SER A 81 21.18 -26.74 11.40
CA SER A 81 20.91 -25.57 12.22
C SER A 81 19.42 -25.37 12.43
N VAL A 82 19.06 -24.77 13.56
CA VAL A 82 17.69 -24.33 13.88
C VAL A 82 17.39 -22.90 13.43
N ASN A 83 18.30 -22.30 12.68
CA ASN A 83 18.13 -20.99 12.10
C ASN A 83 17.06 -21.00 11.01
N GLY A 84 16.42 -19.86 10.82
CA GLY A 84 15.49 -19.66 9.71
C GLY A 84 16.27 -19.53 8.41
N LYS A 85 15.82 -20.19 7.35
CA LYS A 85 16.44 -20.19 6.03
C LYS A 85 15.52 -19.49 5.05
N THR A 86 16.06 -18.58 4.27
CA THR A 86 15.38 -17.97 3.12
C THR A 86 16.10 -18.41 1.86
N VAL A 87 15.37 -19.03 0.94
CA VAL A 87 15.89 -19.48 -0.34
C VAL A 87 15.12 -18.80 -1.45
N VAL A 88 15.80 -18.08 -2.33
CA VAL A 88 15.21 -17.47 -3.53
C VAL A 88 15.68 -18.23 -4.74
N TYR A 89 14.76 -18.86 -5.45
CA TYR A 89 15.01 -19.64 -6.66
C TYR A 89 14.42 -18.93 -7.87
N ARG A 90 15.27 -18.49 -8.80
CA ARG A 90 14.89 -17.61 -9.91
C ARG A 90 15.45 -18.15 -11.23
N LYS A 91 14.62 -18.14 -12.27
CA LYS A 91 15.09 -18.37 -13.64
C LYS A 91 15.66 -17.08 -14.22
N LEU A 92 16.91 -17.12 -14.69
CA LEU A 92 17.60 -16.02 -15.34
C LEU A 92 17.24 -15.93 -16.83
N LYS A 93 17.55 -14.78 -17.45
CA LYS A 93 17.27 -14.51 -18.87
C LYS A 93 17.99 -15.48 -19.81
N ASN A 94 19.14 -16.00 -19.41
CA ASN A 94 19.91 -17.01 -20.15
C ASN A 94 19.35 -18.45 -19.98
N GLY A 95 18.23 -18.61 -19.28
CA GLY A 95 17.58 -19.90 -19.05
C GLY A 95 18.11 -20.70 -17.87
N GLN A 96 19.22 -20.28 -17.25
CA GLN A 96 19.77 -20.92 -16.04
C GLN A 96 18.95 -20.55 -14.80
N PHE A 97 19.05 -21.38 -13.76
CA PHE A 97 18.46 -21.08 -12.46
C PHE A 97 19.52 -20.59 -11.50
N GLN A 98 19.15 -19.58 -10.71
CA GLN A 98 19.93 -19.06 -9.61
C GLN A 98 19.23 -19.41 -8.29
N LEU A 99 20.00 -19.93 -7.33
CA LEU A 99 19.55 -20.18 -5.97
C LEU A 99 20.34 -19.27 -5.02
N ASN A 100 19.66 -18.33 -4.40
CA ASN A 100 20.24 -17.49 -3.36
C ASN A 100 19.78 -18.02 -2.00
N PHE A 101 20.74 -18.43 -1.17
CA PHE A 101 20.49 -18.95 0.17
C PHE A 101 20.89 -17.90 1.20
N THR A 102 20.04 -17.68 2.21
CA THR A 102 20.32 -16.79 3.33
C THR A 102 19.87 -17.44 4.61
N GLU A 103 20.74 -17.44 5.61
CA GLU A 103 20.45 -17.98 6.92
C GLU A 103 20.33 -16.85 7.94
N HIS A 104 19.29 -16.93 8.77
CA HIS A 104 18.97 -15.93 9.77
C HIS A 104 19.14 -16.54 11.15
N GLN A 105 20.11 -16.01 11.89
CA GLN A 105 20.38 -16.44 13.26
C GLN A 105 19.12 -16.33 14.11
N SER A 106 18.77 -17.42 14.80
CA SER A 106 17.65 -17.42 15.72
C SER A 106 17.92 -16.45 16.88
N LYS A 107 16.89 -15.74 17.34
CA LYS A 107 16.98 -14.84 18.50
C LYS A 107 17.18 -15.58 19.83
N GLY A 108 17.03 -16.90 19.83
CA GLY A 108 17.24 -17.77 20.98
C GLY A 108 17.16 -19.24 20.61
N GLN A 109 17.63 -20.10 21.50
CA GLN A 109 17.52 -21.55 21.37
C GLN A 109 16.42 -22.06 22.31
N ARG A 110 15.62 -23.01 21.82
CA ARG A 110 14.57 -23.65 22.63
C ARG A 110 14.83 -25.13 22.69
N PHE A 111 14.82 -25.69 23.90
CA PHE A 111 15.04 -27.11 24.14
C PHE A 111 13.75 -27.75 24.67
N GLN A 112 13.48 -28.98 24.24
CA GLN A 112 12.42 -29.82 24.79
C GLN A 112 13.05 -31.03 25.49
N PHE A 113 12.67 -31.20 26.74
CA PHE A 113 13.06 -32.35 27.56
C PHE A 113 11.90 -33.36 27.55
N SER A 114 12.21 -34.63 27.31
CA SER A 114 11.25 -35.73 27.36
C SER A 114 11.67 -36.72 28.43
N PRO A 115 10.76 -37.23 29.27
CA PRO A 115 11.09 -38.26 30.27
C PRO A 115 11.71 -39.52 29.67
N ASN A 116 11.42 -39.79 28.40
CA ASN A 116 11.83 -41.00 27.69
C ASN A 116 13.07 -40.79 26.80
N ASN A 117 13.69 -39.60 26.81
CA ASN A 117 14.86 -39.32 26.00
C ASN A 117 15.91 -38.58 26.84
N ALA A 118 17.12 -39.15 26.92
CA ALA A 118 18.19 -38.62 27.77
C ALA A 118 18.75 -37.30 27.24
N GLU A 119 18.64 -37.04 25.94
CA GLU A 119 19.16 -35.84 25.30
C GLU A 119 18.04 -34.81 25.03
N PRO A 120 18.24 -33.53 25.39
CA PRO A 120 17.29 -32.48 25.09
C PRO A 120 17.21 -32.22 23.59
N LEU A 121 15.98 -32.16 23.05
CA LEU A 121 15.75 -31.86 21.64
C LEU A 121 15.80 -30.36 21.41
N LEU A 122 16.69 -29.91 20.53
CA LEU A 122 16.73 -28.52 20.07
C LEU A 122 15.58 -28.27 19.07
N ILE A 123 14.70 -27.33 19.39
CA ILE A 123 13.50 -27.01 18.61
C ILE A 123 13.75 -25.79 17.72
N LYS A 124 13.45 -25.94 16.44
CA LYS A 124 13.36 -24.82 15.50
C LYS A 124 12.07 -24.04 15.73
N THR A 125 12.19 -22.76 16.05
CA THR A 125 11.05 -21.87 16.35
C THR A 125 10.70 -20.90 15.23
N VAL A 126 11.45 -20.93 14.14
CA VAL A 126 11.29 -20.04 12.97
C VAL A 126 11.08 -20.88 11.71
N GLN A 127 10.13 -20.47 10.88
CA GLN A 127 9.85 -21.12 9.61
C GLN A 127 10.88 -20.72 8.55
N ASP A 128 11.17 -21.67 7.66
CA ASP A 128 11.91 -21.44 6.43
C ASP A 128 11.01 -20.83 5.36
N THR A 129 11.63 -20.15 4.40
CA THR A 129 10.94 -19.52 3.28
C THR A 129 11.61 -19.92 1.97
N LEU A 130 10.86 -20.51 1.06
CA LEU A 130 11.26 -20.70 -0.34
C LEU A 130 10.46 -19.74 -1.21
N LEU A 131 11.14 -18.83 -1.90
CA LEU A 131 10.55 -17.95 -2.89
C LEU A 131 10.98 -18.39 -4.29
N ILE A 132 10.03 -18.90 -5.07
CA ILE A 132 10.21 -19.13 -6.50
C ILE A 132 9.76 -17.88 -7.26
N VAL A 133 10.65 -17.37 -8.13
CA VAL A 133 10.39 -16.21 -8.98
C VAL A 133 10.41 -16.63 -10.44
N HIS A 134 9.28 -16.44 -11.11
CA HIS A 134 9.15 -16.60 -12.55
C HIS A 134 8.97 -15.25 -13.21
N SER A 135 9.71 -14.98 -14.29
CA SER A 135 9.57 -13.76 -15.08
C SER A 135 9.06 -14.11 -16.48
N TYR A 136 8.22 -13.25 -17.05
CA TYR A 136 7.71 -13.40 -18.41
C TYR A 136 7.50 -12.04 -19.07
N GLN A 137 7.57 -12.03 -20.40
CA GLN A 137 7.24 -10.85 -21.18
C GLN A 137 5.73 -10.80 -21.41
N LYS A 138 5.14 -9.65 -21.08
CA LYS A 138 3.73 -9.37 -21.31
C LYS A 138 3.61 -8.22 -22.31
N PRO A 139 2.81 -8.38 -23.38
CA PRO A 139 2.53 -7.27 -24.27
C PRO A 139 1.69 -6.21 -23.57
N PHE A 140 2.10 -4.96 -23.72
CA PHE A 140 1.45 -3.78 -23.17
C PHE A 140 1.38 -2.69 -24.23
N ARG A 141 0.17 -2.23 -24.54
CA ARG A 141 -0.05 -1.17 -25.53
C ARG A 141 0.06 0.21 -24.90
N VAL A 142 0.96 1.02 -25.43
CA VAL A 142 1.09 2.45 -25.12
C VAL A 142 0.76 3.22 -26.40
N LYS A 143 -0.45 3.79 -26.46
CA LYS A 143 -1.01 4.37 -27.70
C LYS A 143 -1.09 3.28 -28.78
N ASP A 144 -0.46 3.50 -29.93
CA ASP A 144 -0.42 2.57 -31.08
C ASP A 144 0.83 1.67 -31.10
N GLU A 145 1.72 1.78 -30.11
CA GLU A 145 2.90 0.92 -29.98
C GLU A 145 2.67 -0.23 -28.99
N GLU A 146 3.00 -1.44 -29.41
CA GLU A 146 3.09 -2.60 -28.52
C GLU A 146 4.49 -2.70 -27.92
N ARG A 147 4.58 -2.61 -26.59
CA ARG A 147 5.82 -2.77 -25.84
C ARG A 147 5.74 -4.03 -24.99
N LEU A 148 6.87 -4.70 -24.82
CA LEU A 148 6.99 -5.84 -23.92
C LEU A 148 7.46 -5.33 -22.56
N ILE A 149 6.67 -5.60 -21.52
CA ILE A 149 7.07 -5.36 -20.13
C ILE A 149 7.43 -6.69 -19.48
N GLU A 150 8.48 -6.67 -18.66
CA GLU A 150 8.85 -7.81 -17.83
C GLU A 150 7.92 -7.83 -16.61
N GLU A 151 7.10 -8.87 -16.51
CA GLU A 151 6.29 -9.15 -15.33
C GLU A 151 6.85 -10.36 -14.60
N GLU A 152 6.62 -10.41 -13.29
CA GLU A 152 7.03 -11.54 -12.45
C GLU A 152 5.79 -12.25 -11.88
N VAL A 153 5.94 -13.50 -11.47
CA VAL A 153 4.99 -14.25 -10.64
C VAL A 153 5.78 -14.88 -9.52
N TYR A 154 5.26 -14.76 -8.31
CA TYR A 154 5.93 -15.24 -7.11
C TYR A 154 5.16 -16.39 -6.49
N PHE A 155 5.87 -17.45 -6.10
CA PHE A 155 5.35 -18.51 -5.25
C PHE A 155 6.22 -18.60 -4.01
N CYS A 156 5.65 -18.24 -2.87
CA CYS A 156 6.33 -18.23 -1.59
C CYS A 156 5.79 -19.38 -0.73
N PHE A 157 6.65 -20.34 -0.45
CA PHE A 157 6.39 -21.43 0.48
C PHE A 157 6.96 -21.05 1.83
N ILE A 158 6.11 -21.04 2.85
CA ILE A 158 6.49 -20.86 4.23
C ILE A 158 6.42 -22.24 4.88
N LEU A 159 7.55 -22.73 5.34
CA LEU A 159 7.75 -24.13 5.70
C LEU A 159 8.33 -24.25 7.10
N ASN A 160 8.03 -25.32 7.82
CA ASN A 160 8.72 -25.59 9.08
C ASN A 160 10.20 -25.92 8.83
N ASN A 161 10.47 -26.70 7.79
CA ASN A 161 11.81 -26.96 7.26
C ASN A 161 11.81 -26.86 5.74
N ILE A 162 12.85 -26.27 5.16
CA ILE A 162 13.05 -26.22 3.69
C ILE A 162 13.04 -27.62 3.05
N ASP A 163 13.40 -28.66 3.80
CA ASP A 163 13.35 -30.06 3.36
C ASP A 163 11.91 -30.59 3.17
N ASP A 164 10.92 -29.95 3.79
CA ASP A 164 9.50 -30.31 3.65
C ASP A 164 8.99 -30.14 2.21
N VAL A 165 9.73 -29.42 1.35
CA VAL A 165 9.47 -29.31 -0.08
C VAL A 165 9.41 -30.70 -0.74
N GLU A 166 10.22 -31.66 -0.31
CA GLU A 166 10.18 -33.01 -0.86
C GLU A 166 8.83 -33.70 -0.59
N THR A 167 8.29 -33.55 0.61
CA THR A 167 6.98 -34.09 0.99
C THR A 167 5.86 -33.38 0.22
N LEU A 168 5.92 -32.05 0.12
CA LEU A 168 4.96 -31.28 -0.67
C LEU A 168 4.92 -31.71 -2.14
N LEU A 169 6.10 -31.96 -2.73
CA LEU A 169 6.23 -32.40 -4.11
C LEU A 169 5.66 -33.81 -4.31
N LYS A 170 5.94 -34.75 -3.40
CA LYS A 170 5.40 -36.13 -3.45
C LYS A 170 3.87 -36.14 -3.41
N ASN A 171 3.28 -35.22 -2.66
CA ASN A 171 1.83 -35.10 -2.54
C ASN A 171 1.20 -34.35 -3.73
N GLY A 172 1.98 -33.66 -4.57
CA GLY A 172 1.51 -32.95 -5.77
C GLY A 172 0.48 -31.84 -5.50
N THR A 173 0.51 -31.25 -4.31
CA THR A 173 -0.58 -30.40 -3.82
C THR A 173 -0.52 -28.97 -4.34
N ALA A 174 0.67 -28.45 -4.66
CA ALA A 174 0.80 -27.05 -5.03
C ALA A 174 0.12 -26.75 -6.37
N ASN A 175 0.30 -27.60 -7.40
CA ASN A 175 -0.44 -27.46 -8.65
C ASN A 175 -1.96 -27.53 -8.44
N ALA A 176 -2.44 -28.48 -7.63
CA ALA A 176 -3.86 -28.64 -7.35
C ALA A 176 -4.47 -27.39 -6.70
N HIS A 177 -3.76 -26.79 -5.74
CA HIS A 177 -4.17 -25.53 -5.10
C HIS A 177 -4.23 -24.36 -6.09
N ILE A 178 -3.24 -24.23 -6.99
CA ILE A 178 -3.27 -23.20 -8.02
C ILE A 178 -4.45 -23.41 -8.99
N GLN A 179 -4.70 -24.64 -9.43
CA GLN A 179 -5.84 -24.97 -10.29
C GLN A 179 -7.18 -24.65 -9.64
N MET A 180 -7.33 -24.99 -8.36
CA MET A 180 -8.52 -24.67 -7.56
C MET A 180 -8.73 -23.16 -7.46
N ALA A 181 -7.67 -22.40 -7.15
CA ALA A 181 -7.74 -20.95 -7.10
C ALA A 181 -8.15 -20.34 -8.43
N MET A 182 -7.60 -20.82 -9.54
CA MET A 182 -7.99 -20.31 -10.86
C MET A 182 -9.46 -20.60 -11.17
N LYS A 183 -9.97 -21.78 -10.80
CA LYS A 183 -11.40 -22.13 -10.97
C LYS A 183 -12.30 -21.19 -10.17
N ASP A 184 -11.96 -20.95 -8.91
CA ASP A 184 -12.79 -20.14 -8.02
C ASP A 184 -12.73 -18.64 -8.36
N VAL A 185 -11.59 -18.14 -8.84
CA VAL A 185 -11.50 -16.79 -9.43
C VAL A 185 -12.40 -16.66 -10.65
N LYS A 186 -12.45 -17.68 -11.51
CA LYS A 186 -13.32 -17.68 -12.70
C LYS A 186 -14.80 -17.67 -12.33
N ASN A 187 -15.16 -18.34 -11.24
CA ASN A 187 -16.53 -18.49 -10.76
C ASN A 187 -16.97 -17.43 -9.75
N TYR A 188 -16.15 -16.41 -9.48
CA TYR A 188 -16.48 -15.37 -8.52
C TYR A 188 -17.71 -14.57 -8.98
N PRO A 189 -18.81 -14.50 -8.19
CA PRO A 189 -20.12 -14.06 -8.70
C PRO A 189 -20.26 -12.54 -8.87
N HIS A 190 -19.49 -11.73 -8.13
CA HIS A 190 -19.72 -10.29 -8.08
C HIS A 190 -18.96 -9.49 -9.14
N HIS A 191 -17.78 -9.97 -9.55
CA HIS A 191 -16.90 -9.28 -10.48
C HIS A 191 -16.15 -10.27 -11.38
N ASN A 192 -15.84 -9.86 -12.60
CA ASN A 192 -14.95 -10.63 -13.46
C ASN A 192 -13.49 -10.40 -13.04
N LEU A 193 -13.03 -11.18 -12.06
CA LEU A 193 -11.67 -11.15 -11.53
C LEU A 193 -10.60 -11.66 -12.52
N GLN A 194 -11.01 -12.19 -13.68
CA GLN A 194 -10.09 -12.62 -14.74
C GLN A 194 -9.53 -11.42 -15.51
N LYS A 195 -10.23 -10.27 -15.49
CA LYS A 195 -9.78 -9.06 -16.19
C LYS A 195 -8.59 -8.42 -15.48
N THR A 196 -7.61 -7.97 -16.27
CA THR A 196 -6.58 -7.04 -15.80
C THR A 196 -7.28 -5.82 -15.21
N GLY A 197 -6.99 -5.44 -13.97
CA GLY A 197 -7.83 -4.43 -13.34
C GLY A 197 -8.15 -4.67 -11.89
N TYR A 198 -8.05 -5.91 -11.41
CA TYR A 198 -8.50 -6.27 -10.07
C TYR A 198 -7.33 -6.75 -9.23
N ARG A 199 -7.38 -6.39 -7.95
CA ARG A 199 -6.54 -6.90 -6.87
C ARG A 199 -7.44 -7.54 -5.84
N PHE A 200 -7.04 -8.66 -5.29
CA PHE A 200 -7.77 -9.32 -4.21
C PHE A 200 -6.84 -10.20 -3.39
N ASP A 201 -7.27 -10.49 -2.17
CA ASP A 201 -6.70 -11.49 -1.30
C ASP A 201 -7.64 -12.70 -1.25
N MET A 202 -7.17 -13.83 -1.73
CA MET A 202 -7.89 -15.09 -1.71
C MET A 202 -7.25 -16.03 -0.70
N ASN A 203 -8.02 -16.52 0.28
CA ASN A 203 -7.49 -17.39 1.33
C ASN A 203 -8.27 -18.71 1.39
N TYR A 204 -7.53 -19.82 1.34
CA TYR A 204 -8.00 -21.15 1.69
C TYR A 204 -7.49 -21.51 3.07
N LYS A 205 -8.42 -21.74 4.00
CA LYS A 205 -8.09 -22.33 5.30
C LYS A 205 -7.81 -23.82 5.12
N GLN A 206 -7.02 -24.39 6.02
CA GLN A 206 -6.75 -25.83 6.01
C GLN A 206 -8.09 -26.59 6.05
N ASN A 207 -8.25 -27.58 5.16
CA ASN A 207 -9.46 -28.40 5.01
C ASN A 207 -10.75 -27.65 4.62
N SER A 208 -10.65 -26.35 4.32
CA SER A 208 -11.76 -25.57 3.77
C SER A 208 -11.70 -25.66 2.26
N GLY A 209 -12.55 -26.50 1.66
CA GLY A 209 -12.72 -26.58 0.20
C GLY A 209 -13.29 -25.30 -0.42
N THR A 210 -13.61 -24.29 0.39
CA THR A 210 -14.15 -22.99 -0.04
C THR A 210 -13.18 -21.85 0.27
N PRO A 211 -12.95 -20.93 -0.70
CA PRO A 211 -12.11 -19.77 -0.49
C PRO A 211 -12.86 -18.61 0.17
N THR A 212 -12.10 -17.73 0.82
CA THR A 212 -12.57 -16.41 1.22
C THR A 212 -11.87 -15.32 0.42
N PHE A 213 -12.66 -14.44 -0.20
CA PHE A 213 -12.16 -13.27 -0.92
C PHE A 213 -12.21 -12.04 0.00
N LYS A 214 -11.09 -11.34 0.12
CA LYS A 214 -10.93 -10.07 0.85
C LYS A 214 -10.29 -9.03 -0.05
N ALA A 215 -10.47 -7.75 0.30
CA ALA A 215 -9.83 -6.62 -0.39
C ALA A 215 -9.99 -6.67 -1.92
N VAL A 216 -11.16 -7.08 -2.41
CA VAL A 216 -11.47 -7.10 -3.84
C VAL A 216 -11.60 -5.66 -4.32
N GLU A 217 -10.54 -5.16 -4.92
CA GLU A 217 -10.41 -3.78 -5.36
C GLU A 217 -10.18 -3.73 -6.86
N SER A 218 -10.80 -2.76 -7.53
CA SER A 218 -10.41 -2.41 -8.89
C SER A 218 -9.28 -1.39 -8.86
N PHE A 219 -8.38 -1.40 -9.83
CA PHE A 219 -7.50 -0.26 -10.09
C PHE A 219 -8.29 1.01 -10.46
N LYS A 220 -9.58 0.86 -10.83
CA LYS A 220 -10.52 1.97 -11.00
C LYS A 220 -11.24 2.37 -9.70
N SER A 221 -10.97 1.72 -8.57
CA SER A 221 -11.66 2.04 -7.32
C SER A 221 -11.33 3.48 -6.88
N PRO A 222 -12.33 4.20 -6.37
CA PRO A 222 -12.12 5.52 -5.82
C PRO A 222 -11.27 5.46 -4.56
N PHE A 223 -10.63 6.57 -4.23
CA PHE A 223 -9.89 6.72 -2.98
C PHE A 223 -10.01 8.15 -2.46
N LEU A 224 -9.74 8.29 -1.17
CA LEU A 224 -9.67 9.59 -0.50
C LEU A 224 -8.20 10.00 -0.38
N ALA A 225 -7.92 11.26 -0.68
CA ALA A 225 -6.65 11.91 -0.39
C ALA A 225 -6.87 12.98 0.67
N PHE A 226 -5.94 13.07 1.60
CA PHE A 226 -5.97 14.05 2.69
C PHE A 226 -4.80 15.01 2.50
N HIS A 227 -5.08 16.31 2.43
CA HIS A 227 -4.08 17.34 2.22
C HIS A 227 -4.04 18.29 3.42
N GLN A 228 -2.84 18.62 3.87
CA GLN A 228 -2.63 19.58 4.94
C GLN A 228 -1.63 20.62 4.50
N THR A 229 -2.04 21.88 4.55
CA THR A 229 -1.23 23.01 4.11
C THR A 229 -1.21 24.12 5.15
N PHE A 230 -0.09 24.84 5.19
CA PHE A 230 0.11 26.03 6.00
C PHE A 230 0.70 27.11 5.11
N GLY A 231 0.34 28.37 5.34
CA GLY A 231 0.76 29.43 4.45
C GLY A 231 0.57 30.81 5.01
N VAL A 232 0.94 31.79 4.19
CA VAL A 232 0.72 33.21 4.46
C VAL A 232 0.11 33.83 3.22
N GLY A 233 -0.94 34.63 3.41
CA GLY A 233 -1.53 35.43 2.36
C GLY A 233 -1.44 36.92 2.62
N VAL A 234 -1.62 37.71 1.58
CA VAL A 234 -1.82 39.16 1.67
C VAL A 234 -3.30 39.43 1.43
N PHE A 235 -3.95 40.06 2.41
CA PHE A 235 -5.35 40.49 2.33
C PHE A 235 -5.48 41.88 2.96
N ARG A 236 -6.09 42.83 2.23
CA ARG A 236 -6.21 44.24 2.68
C ARG A 236 -4.90 44.82 3.24
N ASN A 237 -3.80 44.58 2.52
CA ASN A 237 -2.45 45.04 2.89
C ASN A 237 -1.90 44.47 4.21
N GLN A 238 -2.46 43.37 4.71
CA GLN A 238 -1.97 42.66 5.89
C GLN A 238 -1.48 41.26 5.53
N LEU A 239 -0.44 40.79 6.22
CA LEU A 239 -0.01 39.40 6.16
C LEU A 239 -0.92 38.55 7.05
N VAL A 240 -1.45 37.48 6.48
CA VAL A 240 -2.45 36.61 7.10
C VAL A 240 -1.95 35.18 7.07
N PRO A 241 -1.33 34.70 8.17
CA PRO A 241 -1.09 33.29 8.37
C PRO A 241 -2.38 32.49 8.22
N ASN A 242 -2.29 31.33 7.60
CA ASN A 242 -3.42 30.43 7.40
C ASN A 242 -3.00 28.96 7.47
N SER A 243 -3.97 28.12 7.82
CA SER A 243 -3.86 26.66 7.79
C SER A 243 -5.08 26.09 7.08
N GLN A 244 -4.88 25.11 6.21
CA GLN A 244 -5.95 24.52 5.42
C GLN A 244 -5.83 23.00 5.39
N THR A 245 -6.96 22.35 5.68
CA THR A 245 -7.12 20.90 5.70
C THR A 245 -8.15 20.52 4.66
N GLU A 246 -7.81 19.60 3.77
CA GLU A 246 -8.68 19.20 2.67
C GLU A 246 -8.81 17.68 2.58
N LEU A 247 -10.02 17.24 2.24
CA LEU A 247 -10.33 15.87 1.86
C LEU A 247 -10.75 15.87 0.39
N ALA A 248 -10.02 15.13 -0.44
CA ALA A 248 -10.31 15.00 -1.86
C ALA A 248 -10.77 13.58 -2.19
N PHE A 249 -11.95 13.46 -2.80
CA PHE A 249 -12.43 12.23 -3.40
C PHE A 249 -11.94 12.12 -4.84
N ILE A 250 -11.19 11.07 -5.14
CA ILE A 250 -10.64 10.81 -6.46
C ILE A 250 -11.33 9.56 -7.01
N PRO A 251 -12.13 9.66 -8.10
CA PRO A 251 -12.94 8.55 -8.61
C PRO A 251 -12.14 7.31 -8.99
N SER A 252 -10.88 7.46 -9.40
CA SER A 252 -9.99 6.33 -9.65
C SER A 252 -8.51 6.73 -9.62
N LYS A 253 -7.63 5.74 -9.45
CA LYS A 253 -6.17 5.92 -9.53
C LYS A 253 -5.67 6.42 -10.90
N TYR A 254 -6.51 6.47 -11.93
CA TYR A 254 -6.17 6.96 -13.28
C TYR A 254 -6.93 8.23 -13.67
N HIS A 255 -7.77 8.76 -12.78
CA HIS A 255 -8.56 9.96 -13.03
C HIS A 255 -7.93 11.14 -12.31
N ASN A 256 -7.32 12.05 -13.05
CA ASN A 256 -6.52 13.15 -12.50
C ASN A 256 -7.34 14.27 -11.89
N VAL A 257 -8.66 14.14 -11.76
CA VAL A 257 -9.54 15.11 -11.12
C VAL A 257 -10.05 14.55 -9.80
N GLY A 258 -9.90 15.32 -8.72
CA GLY A 258 -10.51 15.02 -7.43
C GLY A 258 -11.46 16.12 -6.98
N TYR A 259 -12.53 15.73 -6.30
CA TYR A 259 -13.53 16.63 -5.73
C TYR A 259 -13.16 16.91 -4.28
N THR A 260 -12.96 18.17 -3.94
CA THR A 260 -12.31 18.58 -2.69
C THR A 260 -13.31 19.26 -1.77
N LEU A 261 -13.29 18.89 -0.50
CA LEU A 261 -13.94 19.57 0.60
C LEU A 261 -12.85 19.99 1.59
N GLY A 262 -12.79 21.28 1.94
CA GLY A 262 -11.73 21.82 2.77
C GLY A 262 -12.21 22.78 3.84
N TRP A 263 -11.45 22.87 4.91
CA TRP A 263 -11.58 23.90 5.93
C TRP A 263 -10.30 24.72 5.98
N ARG A 264 -10.43 26.04 5.94
CA ARG A 264 -9.31 26.98 6.04
C ARG A 264 -9.50 27.92 7.22
N SER A 265 -8.49 28.00 8.08
CA SER A 265 -8.40 28.96 9.18
C SER A 265 -7.44 30.08 8.78
N MET A 266 -7.84 31.32 9.03
CA MET A 266 -7.10 32.55 8.75
C MET A 266 -6.91 33.34 10.03
N PHE A 267 -5.69 33.81 10.28
CA PHE A 267 -5.32 34.48 11.52
C PHE A 267 -4.91 35.93 11.25
N PHE A 268 -5.68 36.88 11.75
CA PHE A 268 -5.42 38.30 11.64
C PHE A 268 -4.91 38.83 12.97
N THR A 269 -3.89 39.67 12.92
CA THR A 269 -3.31 40.25 14.13
C THR A 269 -3.54 41.75 14.10
N GLU A 270 -4.21 42.25 15.14
CA GLU A 270 -4.54 43.67 15.30
C GLU A 270 -3.90 44.19 16.59
N ARG A 271 -3.41 45.44 16.55
CA ARG A 271 -2.95 46.17 17.73
C ARG A 271 -4.00 47.20 18.10
N ASN A 272 -4.37 47.27 19.36
CA ASN A 272 -5.20 48.34 19.88
C ASN A 272 -4.29 49.50 20.30
N ASP A 273 -4.36 50.62 19.59
CA ASP A 273 -3.48 51.78 19.82
C ASP A 273 -3.73 52.50 21.16
N GLN A 274 -4.92 52.33 21.76
CA GLN A 274 -5.27 52.95 23.05
C GLN A 274 -4.78 52.11 24.24
N THR A 275 -4.78 50.78 24.12
CA THR A 275 -4.41 49.86 25.22
C THR A 275 -3.05 49.18 25.01
N ASN A 276 -2.42 49.39 23.86
CA ASN A 276 -1.19 48.75 23.42
C ASN A 276 -1.24 47.20 23.39
N ASN A 277 -2.43 46.62 23.46
CA ASN A 277 -2.64 45.19 23.48
C ASN A 277 -2.76 44.62 22.07
N TRP A 278 -2.19 43.44 21.87
CA TRP A 278 -2.30 42.67 20.64
C TRP A 278 -3.42 41.66 20.75
N ARG A 279 -4.22 41.53 19.67
CA ARG A 279 -5.26 40.52 19.57
C ARG A 279 -5.13 39.77 18.25
N THR A 280 -5.27 38.45 18.32
CA THR A 280 -5.38 37.60 17.13
C THR A 280 -6.83 37.20 16.93
N LEU A 281 -7.33 37.43 15.71
CA LEU A 281 -8.69 37.11 15.27
C LEU A 281 -8.64 35.96 14.27
N SER A 282 -9.34 34.87 14.58
CA SER A 282 -9.40 33.68 13.72
C SER A 282 -10.68 33.65 12.91
N ASN A 283 -10.58 33.51 11.59
CA ASN A 283 -11.72 33.38 10.67
C ASN A 283 -11.63 32.05 9.94
N GLY A 284 -12.77 31.39 9.71
CA GLY A 284 -12.85 30.05 9.12
C GLY A 284 -13.67 30.03 7.85
N VAL A 285 -13.13 29.40 6.81
CA VAL A 285 -13.74 29.28 5.49
C VAL A 285 -13.94 27.81 5.18
N LEU A 286 -15.19 27.41 4.92
CA LEU A 286 -15.50 26.10 4.37
C LEU A 286 -15.42 26.20 2.84
N GLN A 287 -14.70 25.28 2.19
CA GLN A 287 -14.41 25.31 0.76
C GLN A 287 -14.84 24.02 0.09
N VAL A 288 -15.40 24.12 -1.11
CA VAL A 288 -15.65 23.01 -2.02
C VAL A 288 -15.03 23.32 -3.37
N GLY A 289 -14.52 22.31 -4.07
CA GLY A 289 -13.84 22.55 -5.32
C GLY A 289 -13.43 21.30 -6.07
N PHE A 290 -12.65 21.50 -7.11
CA PHE A 290 -12.01 20.42 -7.85
C PHE A 290 -10.51 20.69 -7.95
N THR A 291 -9.73 19.61 -7.90
CA THR A 291 -8.27 19.63 -7.92
C THR A 291 -7.79 18.70 -9.03
N PHE A 292 -6.95 19.22 -9.90
CA PHE A 292 -6.25 18.46 -10.93
C PHE A 292 -4.87 18.06 -10.42
N TYR A 293 -4.55 16.78 -10.54
CA TYR A 293 -3.31 16.18 -10.09
C TYR A 293 -2.42 15.79 -11.26
N ASP A 294 -1.13 15.69 -11.00
CA ASP A 294 -0.16 15.13 -11.95
C ASP A 294 -0.20 13.60 -11.92
N PHE A 295 0.48 12.96 -12.87
CA PHE A 295 0.71 11.52 -12.87
C PHE A 295 2.08 11.19 -12.28
N LYS A 296 2.19 10.04 -11.61
CA LYS A 296 3.44 9.53 -11.05
C LYS A 296 4.46 9.29 -12.17
N ARG A 297 5.66 9.85 -12.02
CA ARG A 297 6.78 9.69 -12.97
C ARG A 297 7.15 8.22 -13.22
N ASN A 298 7.13 7.39 -12.18
CA ASN A 298 7.53 5.98 -12.25
C ASN A 298 6.37 5.04 -12.63
N GLN A 299 5.13 5.55 -12.69
CA GLN A 299 3.93 4.78 -13.06
C GLN A 299 3.05 5.66 -13.96
N PRO A 300 3.41 5.82 -15.25
CA PRO A 300 2.69 6.69 -16.16
C PRO A 300 1.21 6.28 -16.17
N ARG A 301 0.32 7.28 -15.97
CA ARG A 301 -1.14 7.20 -15.79
C ARG A 301 -1.66 7.06 -14.37
N ARG A 302 -0.86 6.67 -13.38
CA ARG A 302 -1.33 6.66 -11.99
C ARG A 302 -1.27 8.07 -11.41
N VAL A 303 -2.37 8.56 -10.86
CA VAL A 303 -2.46 9.88 -10.23
C VAL A 303 -1.51 9.98 -9.04
N ASP A 304 -0.80 11.10 -8.98
CA ASP A 304 -0.02 11.52 -7.83
C ASP A 304 -0.81 12.55 -7.02
N ALA A 305 -1.55 12.07 -6.01
CA ALA A 305 -2.35 12.95 -5.17
C ALA A 305 -1.51 13.99 -4.41
N GLY A 306 -0.21 13.74 -4.19
CA GLY A 306 0.69 14.72 -3.56
C GLY A 306 1.18 15.83 -4.51
N HIS A 307 0.88 15.74 -5.80
CA HIS A 307 1.31 16.74 -6.78
C HIS A 307 0.10 17.37 -7.47
N VAL A 308 -0.33 18.51 -6.95
CA VAL A 308 -1.42 19.31 -7.51
C VAL A 308 -0.90 20.15 -8.67
N LEU A 309 -1.54 20.05 -9.84
CA LEU A 309 -1.28 20.90 -11.00
C LEU A 309 -2.09 22.19 -10.95
N PHE A 310 -3.37 22.05 -10.62
CA PHE A 310 -4.34 23.14 -10.60
C PHE A 310 -5.46 22.81 -9.62
N GLY A 311 -6.10 23.82 -9.05
CA GLY A 311 -7.29 23.64 -8.23
C GLY A 311 -8.15 24.88 -8.28
N ALA A 312 -9.46 24.71 -8.20
CA ALA A 312 -10.40 25.82 -8.10
C ALA A 312 -11.40 25.52 -6.99
N TYR A 313 -11.57 26.49 -6.09
CA TYR A 313 -12.32 26.32 -4.85
C TYR A 313 -13.26 27.50 -4.65
N LEU A 314 -14.52 27.19 -4.38
CA LEU A 314 -15.51 28.12 -3.87
C LEU A 314 -15.71 27.87 -2.38
N GLY A 315 -15.54 28.91 -1.59
CA GLY A 315 -15.71 28.85 -0.14
C GLY A 315 -16.67 29.89 0.40
N ARG A 316 -17.13 29.64 1.62
CA ARG A 316 -17.98 30.54 2.40
C ARG A 316 -17.34 30.77 3.76
N VAL A 317 -17.27 32.02 4.19
CA VAL A 317 -16.80 32.38 5.53
C VAL A 317 -17.86 31.93 6.54
N MET A 318 -17.52 30.94 7.36
CA MET A 318 -18.41 30.33 8.34
C MET A 318 -18.21 30.91 9.73
N THR A 319 -16.96 30.98 10.19
CA THR A 319 -16.62 31.58 11.48
C THR A 319 -16.02 32.96 11.27
N ARG A 320 -16.56 33.95 11.98
CA ARG A 320 -16.16 35.34 11.91
C ARG A 320 -15.79 35.83 13.30
N ASN A 321 -14.51 36.06 13.54
CA ASN A 321 -14.06 36.73 14.74
C ASN A 321 -13.58 38.13 14.36
N GLY A 322 -14.24 39.15 14.89
CA GLY A 322 -14.01 40.56 14.54
C GLY A 322 -14.77 41.02 13.28
N GLY A 323 -14.50 42.27 12.87
CA GLY A 323 -15.21 42.96 11.77
C GLY A 323 -14.55 42.82 10.39
N ILE A 324 -13.70 41.81 10.20
CA ILE A 324 -12.87 41.67 8.98
C ILE A 324 -13.72 41.25 7.78
N PHE A 325 -14.57 40.25 7.98
CA PHE A 325 -15.49 39.74 6.96
C PHE A 325 -16.94 40.08 7.33
N GLU A 326 -17.69 40.50 6.34
CA GLU A 326 -19.13 40.72 6.46
C GLU A 326 -19.90 39.38 6.49
N PRO A 327 -21.18 39.39 6.92
CA PRO A 327 -22.04 38.23 6.74
C PRO A 327 -22.18 37.82 5.26
N ASN A 328 -22.24 36.52 5.00
CA ASN A 328 -22.37 35.96 3.65
C ASN A 328 -21.23 36.30 2.68
N THR A 329 -20.02 36.51 3.21
CA THR A 329 -18.81 36.57 2.37
C THR A 329 -18.48 35.19 1.80
N TRP A 330 -18.30 35.17 0.48
CA TRP A 330 -17.81 34.06 -0.31
C TRP A 330 -16.35 34.29 -0.68
N ASN A 331 -15.64 33.22 -0.99
CA ASN A 331 -14.24 33.21 -1.39
C ASN A 331 -14.10 32.34 -2.64
N LEU A 332 -13.61 32.90 -3.74
CA LEU A 332 -13.14 32.13 -4.88
C LEU A 332 -11.61 32.07 -4.80
N SER A 333 -11.01 30.89 -4.91
CA SER A 333 -9.56 30.75 -4.94
C SER A 333 -9.12 29.70 -5.93
N MET A 334 -7.94 29.89 -6.52
CA MET A 334 -7.43 29.03 -7.58
C MET A 334 -5.94 28.78 -7.39
N THR A 335 -5.45 27.57 -7.65
CA THR A 335 -4.01 27.27 -7.68
C THR A 335 -3.47 27.58 -9.06
N VAL A 336 -2.71 28.67 -9.19
CA VAL A 336 -2.16 29.12 -10.49
C VAL A 336 -0.73 28.67 -10.71
N ALA A 337 0.01 28.40 -9.64
CA ALA A 337 1.35 27.84 -9.72
C ALA A 337 1.55 26.85 -8.57
N ALA A 338 2.06 25.67 -8.88
CA ALA A 338 2.43 24.67 -7.91
C ALA A 338 3.77 24.05 -8.31
N ARG A 339 4.70 23.96 -7.36
CA ARG A 339 5.99 23.29 -7.55
C ARG A 339 6.33 22.50 -6.29
N GLY A 340 6.21 21.18 -6.40
CA GLY A 340 6.36 20.29 -5.25
C GLY A 340 5.34 20.67 -4.17
N ILE A 341 5.82 20.95 -2.96
CA ILE A 341 4.98 21.29 -1.80
C ILE A 341 4.50 22.75 -1.78
N VAL A 342 5.01 23.61 -2.66
CA VAL A 342 4.69 25.05 -2.66
C VAL A 342 3.59 25.34 -3.68
N LYS A 343 2.55 26.05 -3.24
CA LYS A 343 1.38 26.44 -4.04
C LYS A 343 1.15 27.96 -3.92
N VAL A 344 0.85 28.62 -5.04
CA VAL A 344 0.45 30.02 -5.09
C VAL A 344 -1.00 30.09 -5.52
N GLN A 345 -1.81 30.79 -4.74
CA GLN A 345 -3.25 30.86 -4.90
C GLN A 345 -3.75 32.30 -4.85
N PRO A 346 -4.09 32.93 -5.98
CA PRO A 346 -4.95 34.12 -5.96
C PRO A 346 -6.31 33.76 -5.40
N GLU A 347 -6.92 34.74 -4.74
CA GLU A 347 -8.24 34.63 -4.17
C GLU A 347 -9.00 35.95 -4.26
N VAL A 348 -10.32 35.86 -4.33
CA VAL A 348 -11.22 37.01 -4.27
C VAL A 348 -12.31 36.70 -3.26
N TYR A 349 -12.50 37.61 -2.33
CA TYR A 349 -13.61 37.59 -1.38
C TYR A 349 -14.69 38.54 -1.83
N PHE A 350 -15.95 38.15 -1.73
CA PHE A 350 -17.05 38.99 -2.18
C PHE A 350 -18.34 38.66 -1.44
N ASN A 351 -19.28 39.60 -1.48
CA ASN A 351 -20.57 39.49 -0.84
C ASN A 351 -21.69 39.48 -1.89
N GLY A 352 -22.69 38.61 -1.71
CA GLY A 352 -23.78 38.47 -2.70
C GLY A 352 -23.26 38.18 -4.11
N PHE A 353 -23.81 38.86 -5.12
CA PHE A 353 -23.37 38.76 -6.52
C PHE A 353 -22.18 39.71 -6.79
N PHE A 354 -20.99 39.36 -6.30
CA PHE A 354 -19.73 40.10 -6.49
C PHE A 354 -19.67 41.54 -5.94
N LYS A 355 -20.47 41.88 -4.93
CA LYS A 355 -20.32 43.16 -4.21
C LYS A 355 -19.09 43.11 -3.31
N ASN A 356 -18.43 44.27 -3.11
CA ASN A 356 -17.28 44.41 -2.22
C ASN A 356 -16.16 43.40 -2.50
N ALA A 357 -15.83 43.20 -3.78
CA ALA A 357 -14.79 42.27 -4.19
C ALA A 357 -13.41 42.70 -3.65
N MET A 358 -12.77 41.81 -2.89
CA MET A 358 -11.48 42.05 -2.25
C MET A 358 -10.48 41.00 -2.73
N PRO A 359 -9.46 41.41 -3.50
CA PRO A 359 -8.44 40.49 -3.93
C PRO A 359 -7.51 40.11 -2.76
N GLY A 360 -6.96 38.92 -2.87
CA GLY A 360 -5.89 38.43 -2.04
C GLY A 360 -5.01 37.47 -2.83
N ILE A 361 -3.83 37.19 -2.28
CA ILE A 361 -2.94 36.16 -2.79
C ILE A 361 -2.35 35.42 -1.61
N ARG A 362 -2.27 34.10 -1.70
CA ARG A 362 -1.65 33.27 -0.66
C ARG A 362 -0.60 32.33 -1.23
N VAL A 363 0.46 32.15 -0.46
CA VAL A 363 1.47 31.13 -0.69
C VAL A 363 1.32 30.09 0.40
N GLN A 364 1.21 28.83 -0.01
CA GLN A 364 0.99 27.69 0.87
C GLN A 364 2.09 26.65 0.66
N MET A 365 2.41 25.94 1.74
CA MET A 365 3.33 24.83 1.78
C MET A 365 2.63 23.63 2.43
N GLY A 366 2.71 22.47 1.79
CA GLY A 366 2.14 21.25 2.34
C GLY A 366 1.99 20.12 1.33
N PHE A 367 1.51 18.98 1.82
CA PHE A 367 1.31 17.76 1.05
C PHE A 367 -0.16 17.61 0.69
#